data_AF-A0A357F2I3-F1
#
_entry.id   AF-A0A357F2I3-F1
#
_cell.length_a   1.000
_cell.length_b   1.000
_cell.length_c   1.000
_cell.angle_alpha   90.00
_cell.angle_beta   90.00
_cell.angle_gamma   90.00
#
_symmetry.space_group_name_H-M   'P 1'
#
loop_
_entity.id
_entity.type
_entity.pdbx_description
1 polymer ?
#
loop_
_entity_poly.entity_id
_entity_poly.type
_entity_poly.pdbx_seq_one_letter_code
_entity_poly.pdbx_strand_id
1 'polypeptide(L)'
;MLLREQMAQLVNEMLDGRILLSEAMSEFENLYIELALERNSNHISKTAQSLGVHRNTLSKRVSRNHSEPPLRKKTALKRSR
;
A
#
# COMPACT_ATOMS: atom_id res chain seq x y z
N MET A 1 0.28 -19.68 -15.15
CA MET A 1 -1.05 -19.06 -15.01
C MET A 1 -0.99 -17.67 -15.57
N LEU A 2 -1.99 -17.28 -16.36
CA LEU A 2 -2.09 -15.92 -16.86
C LEU A 2 -2.56 -15.02 -15.71
N LEU A 3 -2.03 -13.80 -15.60
CA LEU A 3 -2.42 -12.83 -14.56
C LEU A 3 -3.95 -12.69 -14.42
N ARG A 4 -4.66 -12.75 -15.54
CA ARG A 4 -6.13 -12.70 -15.60
C ARG A 4 -6.80 -13.85 -14.85
N GLU A 5 -6.25 -15.06 -14.88
CA GLU A 5 -6.83 -16.22 -14.19
C GLU A 5 -6.69 -16.08 -12.67
N GLN A 6 -5.51 -15.64 -12.20
CA GLN A 6 -5.26 -15.41 -10.77
C GLN A 6 -6.14 -14.28 -10.23
N MET A 7 -6.30 -13.21 -11.00
CA MET A 7 -7.20 -12.11 -10.64
C MET A 7 -8.66 -12.55 -10.65
N ALA A 8 -9.09 -13.37 -11.61
CA ALA A 8 -10.46 -13.88 -11.64
C ALA A 8 -10.78 -14.75 -10.42
N GLN A 9 -9.84 -15.58 -9.97
CA GLN A 9 -10.01 -16.37 -8.75
C GLN A 9 -10.16 -15.48 -7.51
N LEU A 10 -9.28 -14.48 -7.35
CA LEU A 10 -9.37 -13.53 -6.24
C LEU A 10 -10.70 -12.76 -6.24
N VAL A 11 -11.15 -12.31 -7.42
CA VAL A 11 -12.43 -11.60 -7.54
C VAL A 11 -13.61 -12.48 -7.16
N ASN A 12 -13.61 -13.76 -7.54
CA ASN A 12 -14.66 -14.69 -7.10
C ASN A 12 -14.71 -14.82 -5.57
N GLU A 13 -13.56 -14.96 -4.91
CA GLU A 13 -13.49 -15.02 -3.45
C GLU A 13 -14.02 -13.73 -2.79
N MET A 14 -13.70 -12.56 -3.36
CA MET A 14 -14.24 -11.27 -2.88
C MET A 14 -15.76 -11.15 -3.06
N LEU A 15 -16.29 -11.66 -4.18
CA LEU A 15 -17.73 -11.67 -4.47
C LEU A 15 -18.49 -12.63 -3.53
N ASP A 16 -17.94 -13.81 -3.27
CA ASP A 16 -18.48 -14.78 -2.32
C ASP A 16 -18.51 -14.18 -0.90
N GLY A 17 -17.48 -13.41 -0.54
CA GLY A 17 -17.39 -12.64 0.70
C GLY A 17 -18.30 -11.40 0.77
N ARG A 18 -19.07 -11.09 -0.29
CA ARG A 18 -19.94 -9.91 -0.42
C ARG A 18 -19.21 -8.57 -0.24
N ILE A 19 -17.93 -8.52 -0.60
CA ILE A 19 -17.14 -7.30 -0.54
C ILE A 19 -17.64 -6.34 -1.62
N LEU A 20 -17.87 -5.08 -1.25
CA LEU A 20 -18.28 -4.06 -2.22
C LEU A 20 -17.12 -3.73 -3.15
N LEU A 21 -17.43 -3.37 -4.39
CA LEU A 21 -16.39 -2.99 -5.38
C LEU A 21 -15.46 -1.89 -4.86
N SER A 22 -16.00 -0.89 -4.15
CA SER A 22 -15.22 0.19 -3.55
C SER A 22 -14.24 -0.30 -2.49
N GLU A 23 -14.65 -1.28 -1.67
CA GLU A 23 -13.81 -1.88 -0.64
C GLU A 23 -12.72 -2.73 -1.27
N ALA A 24 -13.07 -3.58 -2.24
CA ALA A 24 -12.12 -4.41 -2.97
C ALA A 24 -11.05 -3.57 -3.69
N MET A 25 -11.45 -2.47 -4.33
CA MET A 25 -10.51 -1.54 -4.96
C MET A 25 -9.59 -0.86 -3.95
N SER A 26 -10.13 -0.45 -2.81
CA SER A 26 -9.35 0.17 -1.74
C SER A 26 -8.33 -0.81 -1.16
N GLU A 27 -8.74 -2.03 -0.83
CA GLU A 27 -7.85 -3.07 -0.31
C GLU A 27 -6.75 -3.44 -1.31
N PHE A 28 -7.10 -3.62 -2.58
CA PHE A 28 -6.12 -3.86 -3.63
C PHE A 28 -5.11 -2.71 -3.73
N GLU A 29 -5.58 -1.46 -3.78
CA GLU A 29 -4.70 -0.29 -3.85
C GLU A 29 -3.77 -0.21 -2.64
N ASN A 30 -4.27 -0.49 -1.44
CA ASN A 30 -3.52 -0.50 -0.20
C ASN A 30 -2.39 -1.54 -0.24
N LEU A 31 -2.74 -2.80 -0.52
CA LEU A 31 -1.78 -3.90 -0.60
C LEU A 31 -0.74 -3.67 -1.70
N TYR A 32 -1.17 -3.14 -2.85
CA TYR A 32 -0.26 -2.88 -3.95
C TYR A 32 0.79 -1.82 -3.60
N ILE A 33 0.37 -0.74 -2.93
CA ILE A 33 1.27 0.32 -2.47
C ILE A 33 2.20 -0.18 -1.36
N GLU A 34 1.69 -0.97 -0.42
CA GLU A 34 2.48 -1.55 0.68
C GLU A 34 3.60 -2.45 0.16
N LEU A 35 3.27 -3.42 -0.70
CA LEU A 35 4.26 -4.31 -1.30
C LEU A 35 5.26 -3.55 -2.20
N ALA A 36 4.82 -2.49 -2.87
CA ALA A 36 5.70 -1.63 -3.65
C ALA A 36 6.65 -0.80 -2.77
N LEU A 37 6.22 -0.39 -1.58
CA LEU A 37 7.08 0.27 -0.59
C LEU A 37 8.11 -0.72 -0.03
N GLU A 38 7.69 -1.92 0.36
CA GLU A 38 8.59 -2.96 0.88
C GLU A 38 9.71 -3.29 -0.11
N ARG A 39 9.36 -3.51 -1.38
CA ARG A 39 10.34 -3.77 -2.47
C ARG A 39 11.33 -2.63 -2.69
N ASN A 40 10.95 -1.41 -2.36
CA ASN A 40 11.78 -0.21 -2.49
C ASN A 40 12.35 0.25 -1.14
N SER A 41 12.40 -0.61 -0.13
CA SER A 41 12.94 -0.31 1.21
C SER A 41 12.29 0.92 1.87
N ASN A 42 10.97 1.07 1.70
CA ASN A 42 10.17 2.19 2.18
C ASN A 42 10.59 3.57 1.63
N HIS A 43 11.27 3.62 0.48
CA HIS A 43 11.63 4.87 -0.19
C HIS A 43 10.51 5.40 -1.08
N ILE A 44 9.68 6.28 -0.53
CA ILE A 44 8.52 6.90 -1.21
C ILE A 44 8.85 7.44 -2.61
N SER A 45 9.96 8.17 -2.78
CA SER A 45 10.32 8.72 -4.11
C SER A 45 10.63 7.63 -5.14
N LYS A 46 11.33 6.56 -4.74
CA LYS A 46 11.66 5.43 -5.62
C LYS A 46 10.41 4.60 -5.94
N THR A 47 9.58 4.36 -4.93
CA THR A 47 8.29 3.68 -5.10
C THR A 47 7.37 4.48 -6.02
N ALA A 48 7.29 5.80 -5.87
CA ALA A 48 6.48 6.65 -6.73
C ALA A 48 6.93 6.58 -8.19
N GLN A 49 8.24 6.63 -8.43
CA GLN A 49 8.82 6.43 -9.75
C GLN A 49 8.49 5.04 -10.34
N SER A 50 8.58 3.98 -9.53
CA SER A 50 8.26 2.61 -9.96
C SER A 50 6.77 2.41 -10.26
N LEU A 51 5.90 3.09 -9.51
CA LEU A 51 4.45 3.07 -9.69
C LEU A 51 3.97 4.04 -10.79
N GLY A 52 4.86 4.87 -11.36
CA GLY A 52 4.51 5.87 -12.36
C GLY A 52 3.63 7.01 -11.83
N VAL A 53 3.66 7.27 -10.52
CA VAL A 53 2.88 8.33 -9.87
C VAL A 53 3.78 9.41 -9.30
N HIS A 54 3.25 10.61 -9.14
CA HIS A 54 3.99 11.67 -8.46
C HIS A 54 4.13 11.33 -6.96
N ARG A 55 5.31 11.57 -6.37
CA ARG A 55 5.61 11.27 -4.95
C ARG A 55 4.60 11.88 -3.97
N ASN A 56 4.06 13.07 -4.28
CA ASN A 56 3.06 13.73 -3.42
C ASN A 56 1.72 12.98 -3.45
N THR A 57 1.35 12.40 -4.59
CA THR A 57 0.16 11.56 -4.72
C THR A 57 0.35 10.28 -3.92
N LEU A 58 1.50 9.64 -4.06
CA LEU A 58 1.83 8.46 -3.27
C LEU A 58 1.83 8.77 -1.77
N SER A 59 2.47 9.87 -1.35
CA SER A 59 2.50 10.30 0.05
C SER A 59 1.11 10.53 0.62
N LYS A 60 0.19 11.11 -0.15
CA LYS A 60 -1.21 11.28 0.27
C LYS A 60 -1.94 9.95 0.43
N ARG A 61 -1.73 9.01 -0.49
CA ARG A 61 -2.32 7.65 -0.41
C ARG A 61 -1.78 6.90 0.80
N VAL A 62 -0.46 6.87 0.98
CA VAL A 62 0.21 6.28 2.15
C VAL A 62 -0.30 6.88 3.46
N SER A 63 -0.51 8.21 3.53
CA SER A 63 -1.06 8.85 4.74
C SER A 63 -2.53 8.54 5.02
N ARG A 64 -3.33 8.25 3.98
CA ARG A 64 -4.73 7.84 4.13
C ARG A 64 -4.85 6.38 4.57
N ASN A 65 -3.89 5.56 4.16
CA ASN A 65 -3.92 4.12 4.37
C ASN A 65 -3.33 3.73 5.74
N HIS A 66 -2.33 4.47 6.25
CA HIS A 66 -1.74 4.25 7.59
C HIS A 66 -2.47 4.98 8.73
N SER A 67 -3.80 5.04 8.69
CA SER A 67 -4.61 5.47 9.84
C SER A 67 -4.65 4.42 10.98
N GLU A 68 -3.97 3.29 10.84
CA GLU A 68 -3.39 2.56 11.97
C GLU A 68 -1.95 3.06 12.18
N PRO A 69 -1.61 3.66 13.35
CA PRO A 69 -0.36 4.37 13.52
C PRO A 69 0.83 3.41 13.34
N PRO A 70 1.87 3.77 12.57
CA PRO A 70 3.08 2.99 12.56
C PRO A 70 3.62 3.01 14.00
N LEU A 71 3.76 1.82 14.60
CA LEU A 71 4.47 1.62 15.86
C LEU A 71 5.85 2.27 15.72
N ARG A 72 5.95 3.53 16.14
CA ARG A 72 7.21 4.28 16.16
C ARG A 72 8.15 3.49 17.05
N LYS A 73 9.11 2.80 16.45
CA LYS A 73 10.32 2.38 17.17
C LYS A 73 10.93 3.67 17.71
N LYS A 74 10.84 3.87 19.02
CA LYS A 74 11.50 4.95 19.74
C LYS A 74 13.01 4.72 19.63
N THR A 75 13.62 5.14 18.53
CA THR A 75 15.06 5.30 18.48
C THR A 75 15.39 6.52 19.32
N ALA A 76 15.86 6.24 20.54
CA ALA A 76 16.53 7.19 21.38
C ALA A 76 17.66 7.84 20.58
N LEU A 77 17.60 9.15 20.37
CA LEU A 77 18.79 9.91 20.01
C LEU A 77 18.80 11.23 20.76
N LYS A 78 19.65 11.21 21.80
CA LYS A 78 20.19 12.36 22.53
C LYS A 78 20.36 13.56 21.61
N ARG A 79 19.80 14.70 22.02
CA ARG A 79 20.42 15.99 21.75
C ARG A 79 20.50 16.76 23.06
N SER A 80 21.69 16.65 23.64
CA SER A 80 22.29 17.53 24.62
C SER A 80 22.11 18.99 24.20
N ARG A 81 21.55 19.81 25.07
CA ARG A 81 21.90 21.21 25.26
C ARG A 81 21.84 21.50 26.75
#